data_AF-A0A8T5LMV3-F1
#
_entry.id   AF-A0A8T5LMV3-F1
#
_cell.length_a   1.000
_cell.length_b   1.000
_cell.length_c   1.000
_cell.angle_alpha   90.00
_cell.angle_beta   90.00
_cell.angle_gamma   90.00
#
_symmetry.space_group_name_H-M   'P 1'
#
loop_
_entity.id
_entity.type
_entity.pdbx_description
1 polymer ?
#
loop_
_entity_poly.entity_id
_entity_poly.type
_entity_poly.pdbx_seq_one_letter_code
_entity_poly.pdbx_strand_id
1 'polypeptide(L)' 'MIEYNLVKYCRWCKKRFVVDKGKVRMIYCTECQKKVLAEKEKNKEN' A
#
# COMPACT_ATOMS: atom_id res chain seq x y z
N MET A 1 -10.77 22.11 -6.83
CA MET A 1 -9.53 21.59 -6.23
C MET A 1 -8.93 20.59 -7.20
N ILE A 2 -7.63 20.66 -7.50
CA ILE A 2 -6.99 19.68 -8.39
C ILE A 2 -6.71 18.41 -7.58
N GLU A 3 -7.49 17.36 -7.83
CA GLU A 3 -7.21 16.01 -7.32
C GLU A 3 -6.00 15.47 -8.06
N TYR A 4 -4.82 15.58 -7.46
CA TYR A 4 -3.62 14.96 -8.00
C TYR A 4 -3.42 13.59 -7.36
N ASN A 5 -3.23 12.62 -8.24
CA ASN A 5 -2.87 11.25 -7.92
C ASN A 5 -1.34 11.14 -7.84
N LEU A 6 -0.81 10.55 -6.78
CA LEU A 6 0.63 10.36 -6.61
C LEU A 6 1.03 8.98 -7.12
N VAL A 7 1.98 8.92 -8.06
CA VAL A 7 2.56 7.65 -8.50
C VAL A 7 3.70 7.26 -7.56
N LYS A 8 3.65 6.05 -7.01
CA LYS A 8 4.66 5.47 -6.12
C LYS A 8 5.11 4.11 -6.60
N TYR A 9 6.23 3.65 -6.04
CA TYR A 9 6.77 2.31 -6.27
C TYR A 9 6.61 1.46 -5.01
N CYS A 10 6.09 0.24 -5.19
CA CYS A 10 5.92 -0.70 -4.09
C CYS A 10 7.31 -1.11 -3.56
N ARG A 11 7.52 -1.01 -2.24
CA ARG A 11 8.79 -1.40 -1.62
C ARG A 11 9.13 -2.87 -1.84
N TRP A 12 8.12 -3.73 -1.91
CA TRP A 12 8.27 -5.19 -1.98
C TRP A 12 8.44 -5.70 -3.41
N CYS A 13 7.49 -5.39 -4.31
CA CYS A 13 7.49 -5.92 -5.68
C CYS A 13 7.97 -4.92 -6.74
N LYS A 14 8.36 -3.70 -6.35
CA LYS A 14 8.84 -2.62 -7.24
C LYS A 14 7.86 -2.19 -8.34
N LYS A 15 6.62 -2.68 -8.35
CA LYS A 15 5.57 -2.21 -9.27
C LYS A 15 5.17 -0.77 -8.98
N ARG A 16 4.82 -0.01 -10.02
CA ARG A 16 4.20 1.31 -9.91
C ARG A 16 2.76 1.16 -9.43
N PHE A 17 2.31 2.06 -8.58
CA PHE A 17 0.93 2.15 -8.14
C PHE A 17 0.56 3.60 -7.83
N VAL A 18 -0.73 3.90 -7.86
CA VAL A 18 -1.26 5.23 -7.61
C VAL A 18 -1.78 5.31 -6.18
N VAL A 19 -1.52 6.42 -5.50
CA VAL A 19 -2.05 6.71 -4.16
C VAL A 19 -2.75 8.06 -4.13
N ASP A 20 -3.85 8.10 -3.38
CA ASP A 20 -4.59 9.32 -3.08
C ASP A 20 -3.78 10.27 -2.19
N LYS A 21 -4.09 11.56 -2.21
CA LYS A 21 -3.44 12.61 -1.40
C LYS A 21 -3.47 12.34 0.12
N GLY A 22 -4.44 11.55 0.62
CA GLY A 22 -4.50 11.13 2.03
C GLY A 22 -3.67 9.89 2.38
N LYS A 23 -3.21 9.14 1.38
CA LYS A 23 -2.55 7.84 1.54
C LYS A 23 -1.07 7.88 1.21
N VAL A 24 -0.42 9.05 1.37
CA VAL A 24 1.01 9.23 1.11
C VAL A 24 1.88 8.27 1.93
N ARG A 25 1.42 7.80 3.10
CA ARG A 25 2.15 6.82 3.91
C ARG A 25 2.10 5.39 3.36
N MET A 26 1.33 5.09 2.32
CA MET A 26 1.37 3.78 1.67
C MET A 26 2.71 3.56 0.98
N ILE A 27 3.36 2.46 1.35
CA ILE A 27 4.65 1.99 0.82
C ILE A 27 4.52 0.71 -0.02
N TYR A 28 3.36 0.06 0.04
CA TYR A 28 3.07 -1.18 -0.66
C TYR A 28 1.97 -0.94 -1.68
N CYS A 29 2.04 -1.62 -2.82
CA CYS A 29 0.89 -1.72 -3.72
C CYS A 29 -0.24 -2.48 -3.02
N THR A 30 -1.47 -2.34 -3.53
CA THR A 30 -2.67 -2.97 -2.97
C THR A 30 -2.51 -4.48 -2.77
N GLU A 31 -1.86 -5.17 -3.69
CA GLU A 31 -1.60 -6.62 -3.59
C GLU A 31 -0.69 -6.97 -2.40
N CYS A 32 0.45 -6.27 -2.30
CA CYS A 32 1.41 -6.47 -1.21
C CYS A 32 0.85 -6.03 0.14
N GLN A 33 0.03 -4.98 0.17
CA GLN A 33 -0.61 -4.51 1.38
C GLN A 33 -1.61 -5.53 1.93
N LYS A 34 -2.39 -6.19 1.07
CA LYS A 34 -3.28 -7.29 1.49
C LYS A 34 -2.51 -8.44 2.13
N LYS A 35 -1.35 -8.82 1.58
CA LYS A 35 -0.49 -9.87 2.16
C LYS A 35 0.00 -9.50 3.55
N VAL A 36 0.55 -8.29 3.70
CA VAL A 36 1.04 -7.79 5.00
C VAL A 36 -0.08 -7.71 6.04
N LEU A 37 -1.28 -7.30 5.64
CA LEU A 37 -2.44 -7.26 6.53
C LEU A 37 -2.88 -8.67 6.95
N ALA A 38 -2.96 -9.61 5.99
CA ALA A 38 -3.31 -11.00 6.28
C ALA A 38 -2.30 -11.67 7.23
N GLU A 39 -1.00 -11.39 7.09
CA GLU A 39 0.02 -11.88 8.03
C GLU A 39 -0.12 -11.28 9.43
N LYS A 40 -0.51 -10.00 9.53
CA LYS A 40 -0.77 -9.35 10.83
C LYS A 40 -1.99 -9.91 11.54
N GLU A 41 -3.06 -10.23 10.80
CA GLU A 41 -4.25 -10.86 11.37
C GLU A 41 -3.92 -12.23 11.95
N LYS A 42 -3.17 -13.07 11.19
CA LYS A 42 -2.71 -14.38 11.67
C LYS A 42 -1.87 -14.31 12.96
N ASN A 43 -1.00 -13.31 13.08
CA ASN A 43 -0.18 -13.13 14.28
C ASN A 43 -0.93 -12.56 15.49
N LYS A 44 -2.17 -12.07 15.32
CA LYS A 44 -2.97 -11.55 16.44
C LYS A 44 -3.82 -12.63 17.11
N GLU A 45 -4.06 -13.74 16.43
CA GLU A 45 -4.79 -14.91 16.94
C GLU A 45 -3.88 -15.96 17.60
N ASN A 46 -2.57 -15.71 17.65
CA ASN A 46 -1.56 -16.63 18.19
C ASN A 46 -0.90 -16.11 19.47
#